data_AF-A0AAI9Z1Y3-F1
#
_entry.id   AF-A0AAI9Z1Y3-F1
#
_cell.length_a   1.000
_cell.length_b   1.000
_cell.length_c   1.000
_cell.angle_alpha   90.00
_cell.angle_beta   90.00
_cell.angle_gamma   90.00
#
_symmetry.space_group_name_H-M   'P 1'
#
loop_
_entity.id
_entity.type
_entity.pdbx_description
1 polymer ?
#
loop_
_entity_poly.entity_id
_entity_poly.type
_entity_poly.pdbx_seq_one_letter_code
_entity_poly.pdbx_strand_id
1 'polypeptide(L)'
;MALLEEFNLYIPDSRIEDFASLLSVSKIGSETWCNKHNNKDFGTTRNWLAEAKDAWLELDWRKLMNELMITLGFDSGYVAQGGDIGSFLARILLANHPQCKAFYINMLALLSQNELLTTVNITEDEAQHVQRMLNFSATGSSYLLEHGLRPSTIGLVLSSSPLAMLAWIGEKFLEWPDSRYPLSVDTILTMVSFYWYTDTFPRSMYPYRALASAAAANVLFSVATSKEKPFGYSVFPAENILLPKAWAEKAYPNLVFYKRNDKGGHFAALEQPRIFLQNIEQFLAVARPLIGL
;
A
#
# COMPACT_ATOMS: atom_id res chain seq x y z
N MET A 1 -15.16 2.34 -27.43
CA MET A 1 -14.20 1.34 -26.92
C MET A 1 -12.88 2.05 -26.75
N ALA A 2 -12.33 2.11 -25.53
CA ALA A 2 -10.94 2.52 -25.38
C ALA A 2 -10.05 1.45 -26.03
N LEU A 3 -9.09 1.86 -26.84
CA LEU A 3 -8.14 0.95 -27.47
C LEU A 3 -7.11 0.57 -26.41
N LEU A 4 -6.91 -0.73 -26.21
CA LEU A 4 -5.80 -1.24 -25.41
C LEU A 4 -4.54 -1.17 -26.27
N GLU A 5 -3.51 -0.51 -25.77
CA GLU A 5 -2.20 -0.43 -26.42
C GLU A 5 -1.25 -1.43 -25.79
N GLU A 6 -0.44 -2.11 -26.61
CA GLU A 6 0.62 -2.98 -26.12
C GLU A 6 1.69 -2.13 -25.42
N PHE A 7 2.05 -2.50 -24.19
CA PHE A 7 3.08 -1.83 -23.42
C PHE A 7 4.33 -2.70 -23.30
N ASN A 8 5.47 -2.18 -23.74
CA ASN A 8 6.79 -2.79 -23.59
C ASN A 8 7.67 -1.89 -22.73
N LEU A 9 8.19 -2.41 -21.61
CA LEU A 9 9.10 -1.66 -20.75
C LEU A 9 10.49 -1.60 -21.39
N TYR A 10 10.91 -0.42 -21.81
CA TYR A 10 12.27 -0.15 -22.29
C TYR A 10 12.88 0.99 -21.49
N ILE A 11 13.99 0.70 -20.79
CA ILE A 11 14.80 1.70 -20.09
C ILE A 11 16.04 1.96 -20.96
N PRO A 12 16.24 3.17 -21.51
CA PRO A 12 17.39 3.46 -22.35
C PRO A 12 18.72 3.26 -21.61
N ASP A 13 19.75 2.77 -22.30
CA ASP A 13 21.09 2.54 -21.71
C ASP A 13 21.65 3.82 -21.07
N SER A 14 21.37 4.99 -21.64
CA SER A 14 21.77 6.28 -21.07
C SER A 14 21.24 6.50 -19.64
N ARG A 15 20.00 6.04 -19.34
CA ARG A 15 19.43 6.12 -17.98
C ARG A 15 20.13 5.18 -17.02
N ILE A 16 20.63 4.04 -17.51
CA ILE A 16 21.39 3.05 -16.73
C ILE A 16 22.79 3.59 -16.42
N GLU A 17 23.46 4.21 -17.41
CA GLU A 17 24.76 4.88 -17.24
C GLU A 17 24.66 6.09 -16.30
N ASP A 18 23.60 6.89 -16.42
CA ASP A 18 23.29 7.98 -15.49
C ASP A 18 23.11 7.47 -14.07
N PHE A 19 22.40 6.35 -13.89
CA PHE A 19 22.22 5.71 -12.58
C PHE A 19 23.55 5.29 -11.94
N ALA A 20 24.42 4.60 -12.70
CA ALA A 20 25.73 4.18 -12.21
C ALA A 20 26.61 5.40 -11.84
N SER A 21 26.53 6.45 -12.63
CA SER A 21 27.23 7.72 -12.40
C SER A 21 26.75 8.40 -11.12
N LEU A 22 25.43 8.56 -10.93
CA LEU A 22 24.82 9.17 -9.75
C LEU A 22 25.11 8.42 -8.45
N LEU A 23 25.14 7.08 -8.50
CA LEU A 23 25.52 6.25 -7.35
C LEU A 23 26.97 6.52 -6.92
N SER A 24 27.89 6.66 -7.88
CA SER A 24 29.33 6.83 -7.60
C SER A 24 29.70 8.19 -7.00
N VAL A 25 28.88 9.23 -7.22
CA VAL A 25 29.20 10.62 -6.82
C VAL A 25 28.35 11.16 -5.67
N SER A 26 27.43 10.36 -5.13
CA SER A 26 26.51 10.79 -4.06
C SER A 26 27.24 11.19 -2.76
N LYS A 27 27.02 12.41 -2.27
CA LYS A 27 27.47 12.93 -0.95
C LYS A 27 26.29 13.49 -0.13
N ILE A 28 26.43 13.49 1.19
CA ILE A 28 25.45 14.07 2.14
C ILE A 28 25.69 15.58 2.28
N GLY A 29 24.62 16.40 2.21
CA GLY A 29 24.71 17.87 2.21
C GLY A 29 24.40 18.55 3.54
N SER A 30 25.01 19.72 3.78
CA SER A 30 24.79 20.63 4.92
C SER A 30 23.86 21.82 4.57
N GLU A 31 23.33 22.51 5.58
CA GLU A 31 22.38 23.62 5.43
C GLU A 31 22.95 24.80 4.61
N THR A 32 22.12 25.43 3.78
CA THR A 32 22.53 26.60 3.00
C THR A 32 21.49 27.71 3.00
N TRP A 33 21.99 28.94 2.85
CA TRP A 33 21.25 30.19 2.72
C TRP A 33 20.19 30.20 1.59
N CYS A 34 20.35 29.32 0.60
CA CYS A 34 19.55 29.19 -0.61
C CYS A 34 18.10 28.76 -0.35
N ASN A 35 17.87 27.86 0.61
CA ASN A 35 16.55 27.25 0.82
C ASN A 35 15.57 28.11 1.65
N LYS A 36 15.84 29.41 1.85
CA LYS A 36 15.10 30.32 2.74
C LYS A 36 14.60 31.64 2.12
N HIS A 37 14.88 31.91 0.84
CA HIS A 37 14.60 33.20 0.21
C HIS A 37 13.66 33.08 -0.99
N ASN A 38 12.70 34.01 -1.09
CA ASN A 38 11.57 33.98 -2.03
C ASN A 38 11.93 34.59 -3.40
N ASN A 39 13.14 34.32 -3.89
CA ASN A 39 13.51 34.58 -5.28
C ASN A 39 13.68 33.24 -6.01
N LYS A 40 13.57 33.24 -7.35
CA LYS A 40 13.52 32.00 -8.14
C LYS A 40 14.91 31.34 -8.33
N ASP A 41 15.95 31.84 -7.68
CA ASP A 41 17.33 31.44 -7.94
C ASP A 41 17.73 30.16 -7.16
N PHE A 42 16.87 29.67 -6.24
CA PHE A 42 17.16 28.53 -5.34
C PHE A 42 16.12 27.39 -5.37
N GLY A 43 15.29 27.34 -6.42
CA GLY A 43 14.31 26.28 -6.64
C GLY A 43 12.88 26.63 -6.20
N THR A 44 12.01 25.62 -6.23
CA THR A 44 10.55 25.78 -6.18
C THR A 44 10.07 26.50 -4.92
N THR A 45 9.36 27.62 -5.12
CA THR A 45 8.81 28.41 -4.02
C THR A 45 7.53 27.77 -3.48
N ARG A 46 7.26 28.01 -2.20
CA ARG A 46 6.07 27.54 -1.48
C ARG A 46 4.73 27.90 -2.17
N ASN A 47 4.69 28.95 -3.00
CA ASN A 47 3.49 29.37 -3.74
C ASN A 47 3.20 28.50 -4.97
N TRP A 48 4.22 28.11 -5.73
CA TRP A 48 4.03 27.20 -6.87
C TRP A 48 3.48 25.84 -6.41
N LEU A 49 3.88 25.42 -5.20
CA LEU A 49 3.37 24.21 -4.56
C LEU A 49 1.89 24.30 -4.12
N ALA A 50 1.33 25.51 -3.98
CA ALA A 50 -0.07 25.72 -3.64
C ALA A 50 -0.99 25.58 -4.89
N GLU A 51 -0.55 26.06 -6.05
CA GLU A 51 -1.31 25.92 -7.31
C GLU A 51 -1.27 24.50 -7.86
N ALA A 52 -0.14 23.80 -7.74
CA ALA A 52 -0.02 22.39 -8.11
C ALA A 52 -0.87 21.44 -7.24
N LYS A 53 -1.20 21.87 -6.01
CA LYS A 53 -2.05 21.15 -5.06
C LYS A 53 -3.53 21.22 -5.46
N ASP A 54 -4.00 22.35 -6.00
CA ASP A 54 -5.40 22.53 -6.41
C ASP A 54 -5.73 21.71 -7.68
N ALA A 55 -4.79 21.57 -8.61
CA ALA A 55 -4.95 20.73 -9.80
C ALA A 55 -4.95 19.22 -9.50
N TRP A 56 -4.34 18.79 -8.39
CA TRP A 56 -4.24 17.37 -8.01
C TRP A 56 -5.44 16.87 -7.20
N LEU A 57 -6.30 17.76 -6.69
CA LEU A 57 -7.48 17.39 -5.89
C LEU A 57 -8.65 16.82 -6.72
N GLU A 58 -8.61 16.94 -8.06
CA GLU A 58 -9.69 16.50 -8.98
C GLU A 58 -9.46 15.12 -9.61
N LEU A 59 -8.36 14.41 -9.30
CA LEU A 59 -8.03 13.10 -9.89
C LEU A 59 -8.47 11.93 -8.98
N ASP A 60 -9.57 11.24 -9.32
CA ASP A 60 -10.00 10.02 -8.64
C ASP A 60 -9.47 8.74 -9.32
N TRP A 61 -8.28 8.33 -8.91
CA TRP A 61 -7.63 7.11 -9.40
C TRP A 61 -8.40 5.81 -9.06
N ARG A 62 -9.28 5.81 -8.06
CA ARG A 62 -10.08 4.62 -7.69
C ARG A 62 -11.11 4.32 -8.78
N LYS A 63 -11.68 5.37 -9.36
CA LYS A 63 -12.58 5.30 -10.51
C LYS A 63 -11.87 4.71 -11.74
N LEU A 64 -10.62 5.08 -11.98
CA LEU A 64 -9.81 4.56 -13.09
C LEU A 64 -9.65 3.03 -13.04
N MET A 65 -9.52 2.45 -11.84
CA MET A 65 -9.39 0.99 -11.70
C MET A 65 -10.68 0.25 -12.08
N ASN A 66 -11.85 0.77 -11.70
CA ASN A 66 -13.12 0.20 -12.15
C ASN A 66 -13.35 0.44 -13.66
N GLU A 67 -13.02 1.62 -14.18
CA GLU A 67 -13.11 1.94 -15.62
C GLU A 67 -12.21 1.03 -16.46
N LEU A 68 -11.02 0.67 -15.97
CA LEU A 68 -10.15 -0.34 -16.57
C LEU A 68 -10.87 -1.69 -16.67
N MET A 69 -11.46 -2.18 -15.56
CA MET A 69 -12.17 -3.46 -15.56
C MET A 69 -13.35 -3.47 -16.52
N ILE A 70 -14.12 -2.39 -16.59
CA ILE A 70 -15.22 -2.23 -17.55
C ILE A 70 -14.68 -2.22 -18.98
N THR A 71 -13.59 -1.50 -19.24
CA THR A 71 -12.94 -1.44 -20.55
C THR A 71 -12.47 -2.82 -21.03
N LEU A 72 -12.01 -3.65 -20.11
CA LEU A 72 -11.61 -5.05 -20.36
C LEU A 72 -12.80 -6.01 -20.57
N GLY A 73 -14.04 -5.53 -20.44
CA GLY A 73 -15.25 -6.34 -20.62
C GLY A 73 -15.74 -7.07 -19.37
N PHE A 74 -15.31 -6.63 -18.18
CA PHE A 74 -15.78 -7.17 -16.89
C PHE A 74 -16.92 -6.35 -16.27
N ASP A 75 -17.80 -5.78 -17.10
CA ASP A 75 -18.97 -5.03 -16.67
C ASP A 75 -19.98 -5.91 -15.91
N SER A 76 -20.05 -7.20 -16.25
CA SER A 76 -20.88 -8.20 -15.58
C SER A 76 -20.43 -8.46 -14.14
N GLY A 77 -19.12 -8.39 -13.88
CA GLY A 77 -18.57 -8.38 -12.55
C GLY A 77 -17.11 -8.82 -12.47
N TYR A 78 -16.44 -8.38 -11.40
CA TYR A 78 -15.08 -8.78 -11.06
C TYR A 78 -14.90 -8.90 -9.55
N VAL A 79 -13.80 -9.54 -9.14
CA VAL A 79 -13.38 -9.69 -7.75
C VAL A 79 -12.11 -8.88 -7.54
N ALA A 80 -12.06 -8.05 -6.49
CA ALA A 80 -10.88 -7.26 -6.16
C ALA A 80 -9.99 -7.98 -5.13
N GLN A 81 -8.68 -8.01 -5.37
CA GLN A 81 -7.70 -8.42 -4.37
C GLN A 81 -6.87 -7.22 -3.91
N GLY A 82 -6.57 -7.11 -2.61
CA GLY A 82 -5.70 -6.04 -2.12
C GLY A 82 -4.94 -6.34 -0.82
N GLY A 83 -3.65 -6.03 -0.81
CA GLY A 83 -2.83 -5.83 0.40
C GLY A 83 -2.40 -4.37 0.52
N ASP A 84 -1.83 -3.97 1.66
CA ASP A 84 -1.37 -2.59 1.91
C ASP A 84 -2.42 -1.51 1.49
N ILE A 85 -2.03 -0.42 0.83
CA ILE A 85 -2.96 0.59 0.30
C ILE A 85 -4.03 -0.04 -0.63
N GLY A 86 -3.67 -1.11 -1.33
CA GLY A 86 -4.58 -1.89 -2.17
C GLY A 86 -5.73 -2.53 -1.38
N SER A 87 -5.58 -2.83 -0.09
CA SER A 87 -6.67 -3.37 0.72
C SER A 87 -7.76 -2.32 0.98
N PHE A 88 -7.36 -1.05 1.19
CA PHE A 88 -8.31 0.06 1.27
C PHE A 88 -9.00 0.27 -0.09
N LEU A 89 -8.24 0.23 -1.19
CA LEU A 89 -8.79 0.35 -2.54
C LEU A 89 -9.83 -0.74 -2.84
N ALA A 90 -9.52 -2.01 -2.54
CA ALA A 90 -10.45 -3.12 -2.79
C ALA A 90 -11.79 -2.91 -2.05
N ARG A 91 -11.72 -2.41 -0.81
CA ARG A 91 -12.91 -2.06 -0.01
C ARG A 91 -13.72 -0.92 -0.63
N ILE A 92 -13.03 0.12 -1.13
CA ILE A 92 -13.65 1.25 -1.83
C ILE A 92 -14.29 0.81 -3.16
N LEU A 93 -13.59 -0.01 -3.94
CA LEU A 93 -14.11 -0.55 -5.19
C LEU A 93 -15.42 -1.31 -4.96
N LEU A 94 -15.43 -2.17 -3.93
CA LEU A 94 -16.61 -2.94 -3.56
C LEU A 94 -17.79 -2.08 -3.10
N ALA A 95 -17.51 -1.03 -2.31
CA ALA A 95 -18.51 -0.14 -1.74
C ALA A 95 -19.14 0.78 -2.80
N ASN A 96 -18.34 1.25 -3.76
CA ASN A 96 -18.77 2.30 -4.70
C ASN A 96 -19.10 1.78 -6.10
N HIS A 97 -18.71 0.55 -6.46
CA HIS A 97 -18.92 0.03 -7.80
C HIS A 97 -19.72 -1.29 -7.77
N PRO A 98 -20.90 -1.37 -8.42
CA PRO A 98 -21.71 -2.58 -8.46
C PRO A 98 -21.05 -3.71 -9.25
N GLN A 99 -20.08 -3.42 -10.13
CA GLN A 99 -19.28 -4.40 -10.88
C GLN A 99 -18.29 -5.14 -9.97
N CYS A 100 -17.76 -4.50 -8.93
CA CYS A 100 -16.97 -5.21 -7.92
C CYS A 100 -17.90 -6.06 -7.06
N LYS A 101 -17.91 -7.38 -7.27
CA LYS A 101 -18.87 -8.31 -6.68
C LYS A 101 -18.42 -8.93 -5.36
N ALA A 102 -17.10 -9.05 -5.17
CA ALA A 102 -16.50 -9.59 -3.97
C ALA A 102 -15.09 -9.03 -3.80
N PHE A 103 -14.50 -9.17 -2.61
CA PHE A 103 -13.14 -8.74 -2.36
C PHE A 103 -12.39 -9.70 -1.43
N TYR A 104 -11.09 -9.82 -1.65
CA TYR A 104 -10.17 -10.61 -0.85
C TYR A 104 -8.97 -9.78 -0.44
N ILE A 105 -8.63 -9.75 0.84
CA ILE A 105 -7.51 -8.95 1.36
C ILE A 105 -6.57 -9.76 2.23
N ASN A 106 -5.33 -9.30 2.31
CA ASN A 106 -4.31 -9.87 3.20
C ASN A 106 -3.75 -8.86 4.22
N MET A 107 -4.35 -7.67 4.31
CA MET A 107 -4.07 -6.66 5.34
C MET A 107 -5.38 -5.99 5.74
N LEU A 108 -5.76 -6.08 7.03
CA LEU A 108 -7.00 -5.51 7.55
C LEU A 108 -6.72 -4.65 8.78
N ALA A 109 -6.85 -3.33 8.63
CA ALA A 109 -6.69 -2.38 9.72
C ALA A 109 -7.89 -2.38 10.68
N LEU A 110 -7.60 -2.14 11.96
CA LEU A 110 -8.60 -1.97 13.02
C LEU A 110 -9.55 -0.79 12.72
N LEU A 111 -10.86 -1.03 12.89
CA LEU A 111 -11.92 -0.07 12.56
C LEU A 111 -12.29 0.87 13.72
N SER A 112 -12.12 0.45 14.98
CA SER A 112 -12.37 1.29 16.16
C SER A 112 -11.56 0.79 17.36
N GLN A 113 -10.95 1.68 18.15
CA GLN A 113 -10.37 1.33 19.46
C GLN A 113 -11.47 1.00 20.48
N ASN A 114 -12.70 1.46 20.22
CA ASN A 114 -13.79 1.43 21.19
C ASN A 114 -14.67 0.17 21.17
N GLU A 115 -14.68 -0.66 20.10
CA GLU A 115 -15.59 -1.82 20.05
C GLU A 115 -14.91 -3.20 20.08
N LEU A 116 -13.58 -3.28 19.99
CA LEU A 116 -12.89 -4.54 19.70
C LEU A 116 -11.76 -4.95 20.66
N LEU A 117 -11.42 -4.18 21.70
CA LEU A 117 -10.33 -4.60 22.59
C LEU A 117 -10.77 -5.40 23.84
N THR A 118 -12.07 -5.62 24.09
CA THR A 118 -12.47 -6.06 25.45
C THR A 118 -13.59 -7.10 25.58
N THR A 119 -14.26 -7.57 24.51
CA THR A 119 -15.41 -8.49 24.69
C THR A 119 -15.23 -9.90 24.14
N VAL A 120 -14.19 -10.18 23.36
CA VAL A 120 -13.97 -11.50 22.76
C VAL A 120 -12.52 -11.91 22.98
N ASN A 121 -12.33 -13.04 23.64
CA ASN A 121 -11.01 -13.62 23.88
C ASN A 121 -10.36 -13.98 22.54
N ILE A 122 -9.14 -13.49 22.34
CA ILE A 122 -8.26 -13.89 21.24
C ILE A 122 -7.35 -15.01 21.72
N THR A 123 -6.86 -15.82 20.78
CA THR A 123 -5.86 -16.86 21.07
C THR A 123 -4.53 -16.23 21.50
N GLU A 124 -3.68 -17.00 22.21
CA GLU A 124 -2.33 -16.54 22.61
C GLU A 124 -1.51 -16.06 21.41
N ASP A 125 -1.62 -16.79 20.31
CA ASP A 125 -0.93 -16.43 19.09
C ASP A 125 -1.49 -15.15 18.45
N GLU A 126 -2.82 -14.96 18.42
CA GLU A 126 -3.41 -13.69 17.97
C GLU A 126 -2.96 -12.54 18.87
N ALA A 127 -2.75 -12.77 20.17
CA ALA A 127 -2.19 -11.77 21.08
C ALA A 127 -0.73 -11.42 20.73
N GLN A 128 0.11 -12.40 20.36
CA GLN A 128 1.48 -12.15 19.88
C GLN A 128 1.49 -11.30 18.60
N HIS A 129 0.58 -11.59 17.68
CA HIS A 129 0.39 -10.80 16.46
C HIS A 129 -0.09 -9.36 16.75
N VAL A 130 -1.04 -9.19 17.68
CA VAL A 130 -1.47 -7.86 18.14
C VAL A 130 -0.29 -7.10 18.75
N GLN A 131 0.56 -7.75 19.55
CA GLN A 131 1.74 -7.12 20.12
C GLN A 131 2.73 -6.67 19.03
N ARG A 132 2.93 -7.47 17.98
CA ARG A 132 3.75 -7.07 16.81
C ARG A 132 3.20 -5.81 16.14
N MET A 133 1.88 -5.76 15.89
CA MET A 133 1.23 -4.58 15.32
C MET A 133 1.37 -3.35 16.23
N LEU A 134 1.26 -3.50 17.55
CA LEU A 134 1.47 -2.40 18.50
C LEU A 134 2.92 -1.90 18.46
N ASN A 135 3.91 -2.81 18.38
CA ASN A 135 5.31 -2.44 18.23
C ASN A 135 5.56 -1.70 16.91
N PHE A 136 5.03 -2.20 15.79
CA PHE A 136 5.09 -1.52 14.49
C PHE A 136 4.46 -0.12 14.55
N SER A 137 3.31 0.02 15.22
CA SER A 137 2.65 1.31 15.39
C SER A 137 3.50 2.30 16.18
N ALA A 138 4.23 1.83 17.19
CA ALA A 138 5.06 2.66 18.06
C ALA A 138 6.35 3.15 17.38
N THR A 139 7.01 2.32 16.57
CA THR A 139 8.34 2.65 16.01
C THR A 139 8.44 2.58 14.49
N GLY A 140 7.64 1.74 13.84
CA GLY A 140 7.73 1.44 12.40
C GLY A 140 6.83 2.31 11.49
N SER A 141 5.99 3.17 12.08
CA SER A 141 4.95 3.93 11.36
C SER A 141 5.31 5.37 11.00
N SER A 142 6.51 5.86 11.37
CA SER A 142 6.92 7.27 11.14
C SER A 142 6.87 7.70 9.68
N TYR A 143 7.18 6.79 8.76
CA TYR A 143 7.14 7.03 7.31
C TYR A 143 5.75 7.48 6.84
N LEU A 144 4.67 6.96 7.46
CA LEU A 144 3.29 7.29 7.12
C LEU A 144 3.01 8.77 7.35
N LEU A 145 3.52 9.32 8.47
CA LEU A 145 3.36 10.74 8.80
C LEU A 145 4.15 11.61 7.83
N GLU A 146 5.39 11.22 7.50
CA GLU A 146 6.22 11.96 6.55
C GLU A 146 5.58 11.98 5.15
N HIS A 147 5.14 10.81 4.66
CA HIS A 147 4.46 10.66 3.37
C HIS A 147 3.17 11.47 3.31
N GLY A 148 2.36 11.46 4.36
CA GLY A 148 1.07 12.15 4.34
C GLY A 148 1.13 13.64 4.64
N LEU A 149 2.05 14.09 5.51
CA LEU A 149 2.11 15.49 5.95
C LEU A 149 3.15 16.33 5.21
N ARG A 150 4.21 15.72 4.67
CA ARG A 150 5.29 16.38 3.92
C ARG A 150 5.66 15.67 2.60
N PRO A 151 4.70 15.18 1.79
CA PRO A 151 4.97 14.38 0.58
C PRO A 151 5.92 15.05 -0.42
N SER A 152 5.76 16.36 -0.64
CA SER A 152 6.64 17.09 -1.57
C SER A 152 8.09 17.16 -1.07
N THR A 153 8.29 17.30 0.24
CA THR A 153 9.64 17.40 0.82
C THR A 153 10.36 16.06 0.70
N ILE A 154 9.76 14.99 1.23
CA ILE A 154 10.38 13.66 1.17
C ILE A 154 10.51 13.14 -0.26
N GLY A 155 9.58 13.51 -1.15
CA GLY A 155 9.68 13.23 -2.59
C GLY A 155 10.93 13.82 -3.23
N LEU A 156 11.24 15.10 -2.95
CA LEU A 156 12.47 15.74 -3.43
C LEU A 156 13.72 15.11 -2.82
N VAL A 157 13.69 14.79 -1.52
CA VAL A 157 14.82 14.16 -0.82
C VAL A 157 15.16 12.81 -1.46
N LEU A 158 14.18 11.92 -1.64
CA LEU A 158 14.47 10.59 -2.19
C LEU A 158 14.76 10.60 -3.69
N SER A 159 14.28 11.60 -4.43
CA SER A 159 14.62 11.76 -5.85
C SER A 159 16.05 12.30 -6.05
N SER A 160 16.69 12.82 -5.01
CA SER A 160 18.05 13.38 -5.10
C SER A 160 19.16 12.34 -5.16
N SER A 161 18.92 11.12 -4.66
CA SER A 161 19.93 10.07 -4.62
C SER A 161 19.28 8.68 -4.61
N PRO A 162 19.72 7.76 -5.49
CA PRO A 162 19.23 6.37 -5.47
C PRO A 162 19.58 5.66 -4.15
N LEU A 163 20.68 6.06 -3.48
CA LEU A 163 21.05 5.52 -2.18
C LEU A 163 20.10 5.99 -1.06
N ALA A 164 19.63 7.25 -1.12
CA ALA A 164 18.61 7.74 -0.19
C ALA A 164 17.28 6.99 -0.38
N MET A 165 16.87 6.77 -1.64
CA MET A 165 15.69 5.96 -1.96
C MET A 165 15.84 4.51 -1.49
N LEU A 166 17.01 3.89 -1.70
CA LEU A 166 17.32 2.55 -1.22
C LEU A 166 17.28 2.46 0.31
N ALA A 167 17.82 3.44 1.04
CA ALA A 167 17.74 3.43 2.49
C ALA A 167 16.27 3.49 2.96
N TRP A 168 15.47 4.38 2.39
CA TRP A 168 14.08 4.59 2.81
C TRP A 168 13.15 3.42 2.45
N ILE A 169 13.24 2.90 1.22
CA ILE A 169 12.40 1.81 0.73
C ILE A 169 12.96 0.45 1.18
N GLY A 170 14.27 0.28 1.14
CA GLY A 170 14.97 -0.95 1.49
C GLY A 170 14.76 -1.34 2.95
N GLU A 171 14.71 -0.40 3.89
CA GLU A 171 14.33 -0.66 5.30
C GLU A 171 13.00 -1.45 5.38
N LYS A 172 12.01 -1.09 4.56
CA LYS A 172 10.69 -1.75 4.58
C LYS A 172 10.77 -3.17 4.04
N PHE A 173 11.57 -3.38 2.99
CA PHE A 173 11.85 -4.72 2.46
C PHE A 173 12.73 -5.59 3.37
N LEU A 174 13.41 -5.00 4.36
CA LEU A 174 14.15 -5.75 5.38
C LEU A 174 13.28 -6.10 6.58
N GLU A 175 12.41 -5.19 7.01
CA GLU A 175 11.66 -5.32 8.27
C GLU A 175 10.28 -5.97 8.12
N TRP A 176 9.59 -5.75 6.99
CA TRP A 176 8.21 -6.18 6.81
C TRP A 176 8.00 -7.61 6.32
N PRO A 177 8.94 -8.26 5.61
CA PRO A 177 8.83 -9.70 5.33
C PRO A 177 8.90 -10.55 6.60
N ASP A 178 8.54 -11.82 6.45
CA ASP A 178 8.86 -12.84 7.43
C ASP A 178 10.39 -13.02 7.53
N SER A 179 10.97 -12.67 8.67
CA SER A 179 12.42 -12.73 8.89
C SER A 179 13.01 -14.15 8.81
N ARG A 180 12.16 -15.18 8.88
CA ARG A 180 12.57 -16.58 8.62
C ARG A 180 12.87 -16.83 7.15
N TYR A 181 12.35 -16.00 6.26
CA TYR A 181 12.46 -16.09 4.80
C TYR A 181 12.76 -14.71 4.19
N PRO A 182 13.91 -14.09 4.51
CA PRO A 182 14.22 -12.75 4.06
C PRO A 182 14.29 -12.66 2.53
N LEU A 183 13.91 -11.50 1.99
CA LEU A 183 14.05 -11.23 0.57
C LEU A 183 15.52 -11.14 0.18
N SER A 184 15.85 -11.57 -1.04
CA SER A 184 17.20 -11.42 -1.55
C SER A 184 17.53 -9.95 -1.79
N VAL A 185 18.80 -9.57 -1.63
CA VAL A 185 19.28 -8.21 -1.93
C VAL A 185 18.95 -7.84 -3.37
N ASP A 186 19.08 -8.78 -4.31
CA ASP A 186 18.74 -8.57 -5.73
C ASP A 186 17.27 -8.19 -5.93
N THR A 187 16.36 -8.82 -5.18
CA THR A 187 14.93 -8.46 -5.20
C THR A 187 14.72 -7.02 -4.72
N ILE A 188 15.36 -6.63 -3.61
CA ILE A 188 15.24 -5.28 -3.05
C ILE A 188 15.78 -4.24 -4.03
N LEU A 189 17.00 -4.47 -4.56
CA LEU A 189 17.63 -3.59 -5.54
C LEU A 189 16.79 -3.49 -6.82
N THR A 190 16.19 -4.58 -7.29
CA THR A 190 15.30 -4.58 -8.46
C THR A 190 14.08 -3.68 -8.22
N MET A 191 13.42 -3.83 -7.07
CA MET A 191 12.23 -3.03 -6.75
C MET A 191 12.55 -1.54 -6.60
N VAL A 192 13.64 -1.21 -5.90
CA VAL A 192 14.08 0.18 -5.73
C VAL A 192 14.53 0.80 -7.05
N SER A 193 15.25 0.03 -7.88
CA SER A 193 15.66 0.49 -9.22
C SER A 193 14.45 0.77 -10.10
N PHE A 194 13.41 -0.07 -10.04
CA PHE A 194 12.17 0.18 -10.76
C PHE A 194 11.53 1.51 -10.31
N TYR A 195 11.43 1.74 -8.99
CA TYR A 195 10.93 3.02 -8.45
C TYR A 195 11.74 4.23 -8.92
N TRP A 196 13.06 4.08 -9.00
CA TRP A 196 13.98 5.11 -9.47
C TRP A 196 13.78 5.40 -10.97
N TYR A 197 13.84 4.38 -11.81
CA TYR A 197 13.78 4.57 -13.27
C TYR A 197 12.45 5.14 -13.75
N THR A 198 11.37 4.93 -13.00
CA THR A 198 10.04 5.43 -13.34
C THR A 198 9.61 6.63 -12.49
N ASP A 199 10.49 7.23 -11.70
CA ASP A 199 10.18 8.39 -10.83
C ASP A 199 8.92 8.16 -9.96
N THR A 200 8.77 6.94 -9.44
CA THR A 200 7.52 6.48 -8.79
C THR A 200 7.33 7.08 -7.41
N PHE A 201 8.38 7.14 -6.58
CA PHE A 201 8.26 7.53 -5.18
C PHE A 201 7.53 8.88 -4.96
N PRO A 202 7.93 10.01 -5.59
CA PRO A 202 7.23 11.28 -5.40
C PRO A 202 5.77 11.26 -5.88
N ARG A 203 5.40 10.30 -6.75
CA ARG A 203 4.06 10.17 -7.33
C ARG A 203 3.18 9.12 -6.65
N SER A 204 3.72 8.32 -5.72
CA SER A 204 3.00 7.20 -5.10
C SER A 204 2.48 7.47 -3.69
N MET A 205 2.93 8.55 -3.03
CA MET A 205 2.64 8.80 -1.60
C MET A 205 1.31 9.49 -1.32
N TYR A 206 0.57 9.95 -2.33
CA TYR A 206 -0.68 10.69 -2.14
C TYR A 206 -1.74 9.97 -1.27
N PRO A 207 -1.88 8.62 -1.26
CA PRO A 207 -2.85 7.95 -0.39
C PRO A 207 -2.59 8.18 1.11
N TYR A 208 -1.35 8.42 1.50
CA TYR A 208 -0.95 8.60 2.89
C TYR A 208 -1.49 9.90 3.50
N ARG A 209 -1.95 10.88 2.71
CA ARG A 209 -2.50 12.13 3.25
C ARG A 209 -3.67 11.88 4.20
N ALA A 210 -4.61 11.01 3.79
CA ALA A 210 -5.79 10.72 4.59
C ALA A 210 -5.44 9.90 5.84
N LEU A 211 -4.52 8.93 5.69
CA LEU A 211 -3.99 8.11 6.77
C LEU A 211 -3.27 8.96 7.84
N ALA A 212 -2.36 9.84 7.41
CA ALA A 212 -1.60 10.69 8.31
C ALA A 212 -2.47 11.75 8.99
N SER A 213 -3.49 12.28 8.28
CA SER A 213 -4.42 13.25 8.87
C SER A 213 -5.27 12.59 9.97
N ALA A 214 -5.70 11.34 9.77
CA ALA A 214 -6.38 10.58 10.81
C ALA A 214 -5.46 10.31 12.02
N ALA A 215 -4.24 9.83 11.77
CA ALA A 215 -3.25 9.58 12.81
C ALA A 215 -2.93 10.86 13.62
N ALA A 216 -2.71 12.00 12.95
CA ALA A 216 -2.43 13.28 13.61
C ALA A 216 -3.61 13.81 14.45
N ALA A 217 -4.85 13.49 14.06
CA ALA A 217 -6.05 13.81 14.82
C ALA A 217 -6.39 12.77 15.90
N ASN A 218 -5.54 11.74 16.07
CA ASN A 218 -5.76 10.60 16.95
C ASN A 218 -7.13 9.91 16.71
N VAL A 219 -7.54 9.85 15.44
CA VAL A 219 -8.74 9.13 14.99
C VAL A 219 -8.34 7.97 14.10
N LEU A 220 -9.17 6.93 14.07
CA LEU A 220 -8.92 5.81 13.19
C LEU A 220 -9.31 6.13 11.76
N PHE A 221 -8.41 5.79 10.84
CA PHE A 221 -8.72 5.85 9.43
C PHE A 221 -9.67 4.70 9.08
N SER A 222 -10.90 5.05 8.70
CA SER A 222 -11.90 4.10 8.22
C SER A 222 -12.21 4.36 6.76
N VAL A 223 -12.38 3.29 6.01
CA VAL A 223 -12.91 3.32 4.64
C VAL A 223 -14.21 2.54 4.61
N ALA A 224 -15.18 3.05 3.85
CA ALA A 224 -16.43 2.35 3.62
C ALA A 224 -16.16 0.93 3.12
N THR A 225 -16.92 -0.03 3.62
CA THR A 225 -16.79 -1.44 3.23
C THR A 225 -18.18 -2.04 3.23
N SER A 226 -18.60 -2.59 2.09
CA SER A 226 -19.85 -3.33 2.03
C SER A 226 -19.79 -4.51 2.99
N LYS A 227 -20.87 -4.68 3.77
CA LYS A 227 -21.08 -5.82 4.66
C LYS A 227 -22.03 -6.87 4.06
N GLU A 228 -22.33 -6.75 2.76
CA GLU A 228 -23.31 -7.59 2.06
C GLU A 228 -22.65 -8.52 1.05
N LYS A 229 -21.63 -8.04 0.32
CA LYS A 229 -20.92 -8.79 -0.71
C LYS A 229 -19.86 -9.71 -0.10
N PRO A 230 -19.55 -10.90 -0.68
CA PRO A 230 -18.59 -11.82 -0.10
C PRO A 230 -17.21 -11.21 0.17
N PHE A 231 -16.73 -11.44 1.38
CA PHE A 231 -15.43 -10.99 1.87
C PHE A 231 -14.53 -12.20 2.17
N GLY A 232 -13.30 -12.17 1.67
CA GLY A 232 -12.24 -13.11 2.04
C GLY A 232 -11.06 -12.42 2.72
N TYR A 233 -10.51 -13.03 3.76
CA TYR A 233 -9.38 -12.50 4.51
C TYR A 233 -8.34 -13.57 4.80
N SER A 234 -7.08 -13.29 4.44
CA SER A 234 -5.96 -14.12 4.84
C SER A 234 -5.00 -13.40 5.77
N VAL A 235 -4.52 -14.11 6.78
CA VAL A 235 -3.53 -13.62 7.74
C VAL A 235 -2.20 -14.31 7.49
N PHE A 236 -1.16 -13.50 7.31
CA PHE A 236 0.24 -13.92 7.24
C PHE A 236 0.93 -13.55 8.56
N PRO A 237 1.77 -14.44 9.12
CA PRO A 237 2.21 -14.29 10.51
C PRO A 237 3.14 -13.09 10.76
N ALA A 238 3.86 -12.61 9.74
CA ALA A 238 4.72 -11.43 9.88
C ALA A 238 4.06 -10.12 9.41
N GLU A 239 2.76 -10.12 9.07
CA GLU A 239 2.03 -8.90 8.69
C GLU A 239 2.03 -7.87 9.84
N ASN A 240 2.23 -6.61 9.50
CA ASN A 240 2.36 -5.49 10.43
C ASN A 240 1.01 -4.96 10.90
N ILE A 241 -0.03 -5.09 10.06
CA ILE A 241 -1.38 -4.59 10.33
C ILE A 241 -2.39 -5.72 10.10
N LEU A 242 -3.00 -6.18 11.19
CA LEU A 242 -3.97 -7.26 11.15
C LEU A 242 -5.13 -7.02 12.12
N LEU A 243 -6.24 -7.66 11.79
CA LEU A 243 -7.37 -7.85 12.68
C LEU A 243 -7.45 -9.33 13.06
N PRO A 244 -7.48 -9.69 14.36
CA PRO A 244 -7.72 -11.06 14.82
C PRO A 244 -9.01 -11.65 14.22
N LYS A 245 -9.06 -12.98 14.05
CA LYS A 245 -10.16 -13.67 13.38
C LYS A 245 -11.49 -13.35 14.06
N ALA A 246 -11.54 -13.52 15.38
CA ALA A 246 -12.76 -13.32 16.15
C ALA A 246 -13.31 -11.90 16.03
N TRP A 247 -12.42 -10.92 15.88
CA TRP A 247 -12.80 -9.51 15.69
C TRP A 247 -13.25 -9.24 14.26
N ALA A 248 -12.60 -9.88 13.27
CA ALA A 248 -13.01 -9.81 11.88
C ALA A 248 -14.40 -10.43 11.66
N GLU A 249 -14.66 -11.61 12.20
CA GLU A 249 -15.98 -12.28 12.11
C GLU A 249 -17.09 -11.43 12.76
N LYS A 250 -16.80 -10.79 13.90
CA LYS A 250 -17.75 -9.88 14.56
C LYS A 250 -18.01 -8.62 13.72
N ALA A 251 -16.97 -8.05 13.12
CA ALA A 251 -17.08 -6.79 12.38
C ALA A 251 -17.69 -6.96 10.97
N TYR A 252 -17.45 -8.11 10.35
CA TYR A 252 -17.78 -8.42 8.96
C TYR A 252 -18.62 -9.71 8.87
N PRO A 253 -19.96 -9.62 8.98
CA PRO A 253 -20.84 -10.79 8.89
C PRO A 253 -20.80 -11.47 7.52
N ASN A 254 -20.30 -10.76 6.49
CA ASN A 254 -20.06 -11.26 5.13
C ASN A 254 -18.66 -11.87 4.93
N LEU A 255 -17.88 -12.09 6.00
CA LEU A 255 -16.64 -12.85 5.94
C LEU A 255 -16.94 -14.32 5.67
N VAL A 256 -16.86 -14.72 4.41
CA VAL A 256 -17.16 -16.11 3.96
C VAL A 256 -15.93 -16.98 3.84
N PHE A 257 -14.74 -16.37 3.85
CA PHE A 257 -13.47 -17.08 3.78
C PHE A 257 -12.46 -16.45 4.72
N TYR A 258 -11.92 -17.25 5.62
CA TYR A 258 -10.79 -16.87 6.46
C TYR A 258 -9.70 -17.92 6.35
N LYS A 259 -8.46 -17.49 6.09
CA LYS A 259 -7.31 -18.38 6.09
C LYS A 259 -6.15 -17.80 6.87
N ARG A 260 -5.65 -18.61 7.79
CA ARG A 260 -4.38 -18.31 8.45
C ARG A 260 -3.27 -19.16 7.84
N ASN A 261 -2.09 -18.56 7.69
CA ASN A 261 -0.92 -19.17 7.08
C ASN A 261 0.21 -19.32 8.10
N ASP A 262 1.13 -20.25 7.85
CA ASP A 262 2.23 -20.56 8.78
C ASP A 262 3.50 -19.74 8.50
N LYS A 263 3.58 -19.09 7.33
CA LYS A 263 4.72 -18.29 6.87
C LYS A 263 4.32 -17.17 5.93
N GLY A 264 5.19 -16.18 5.82
CA GLY A 264 5.02 -14.96 5.03
C GLY A 264 4.69 -13.74 5.89
N GLY A 265 5.00 -12.57 5.37
CA GLY A 265 4.75 -11.28 6.01
C GLY A 265 3.92 -10.36 5.14
N HIS A 266 4.26 -9.08 5.18
CA HIS A 266 3.51 -8.02 4.52
C HIS A 266 3.49 -8.17 2.99
N PHE A 267 4.57 -8.64 2.39
CA PHE A 267 4.68 -8.83 0.94
C PHE A 267 4.23 -10.22 0.53
N ALA A 268 3.05 -10.64 0.98
CA ALA A 268 2.51 -12.00 0.83
C ALA A 268 2.66 -12.62 -0.58
N ALA A 269 2.37 -11.84 -1.62
CA ALA A 269 2.48 -12.29 -3.02
C ALA A 269 3.93 -12.50 -3.47
N LEU A 270 4.87 -11.71 -2.94
CA LEU A 270 6.30 -11.81 -3.24
C LEU A 270 6.98 -12.91 -2.42
N GLU A 271 6.62 -13.02 -1.14
CA GLU A 271 7.23 -13.95 -0.19
C GLU A 271 6.72 -15.39 -0.38
N GLN A 272 5.40 -15.55 -0.56
CA GLN A 272 4.75 -16.86 -0.61
C GLN A 272 3.77 -16.95 -1.79
N PRO A 273 4.23 -16.76 -3.04
CA PRO A 273 3.35 -16.65 -4.22
C PRO A 273 2.39 -17.84 -4.39
N ARG A 274 2.87 -19.07 -4.10
CA ARG A 274 2.04 -20.28 -4.21
C ARG A 274 0.93 -20.33 -3.17
N ILE A 275 1.23 -19.98 -1.92
CA ILE A 275 0.24 -19.93 -0.83
C ILE A 275 -0.75 -18.80 -1.09
N PHE A 276 -0.25 -17.64 -1.52
CA PHE A 276 -1.06 -16.48 -1.85
C PHE A 276 -2.07 -16.79 -2.96
N LEU A 277 -1.62 -17.41 -4.07
CA LEU A 277 -2.50 -17.83 -5.16
C LEU A 277 -3.51 -18.88 -4.70
N GLN A 278 -3.07 -19.90 -3.95
CA GLN A 278 -3.96 -20.94 -3.44
C GLN A 278 -5.08 -20.35 -2.57
N ASN A 279 -4.78 -19.38 -1.72
CA ASN A 279 -5.78 -18.73 -0.89
C ASN A 279 -6.80 -17.93 -1.73
N ILE A 280 -6.36 -17.27 -2.82
CA ILE A 280 -7.25 -16.61 -3.77
C ILE A 280 -8.17 -17.63 -4.45
N GLU A 281 -7.63 -18.74 -4.93
CA GLU A 281 -8.42 -19.78 -5.60
C GLU A 281 -9.46 -20.40 -4.66
N GLN A 282 -9.09 -20.67 -3.40
CA GLN A 282 -10.00 -21.18 -2.38
C GLN A 282 -11.10 -20.17 -2.05
N PHE A 283 -10.77 -18.88 -1.94
CA PHE A 283 -11.77 -17.84 -1.78
C PHE A 283 -12.73 -17.79 -2.98
N LEU A 284 -12.21 -17.80 -4.20
CA LEU A 284 -13.02 -17.74 -5.41
C LEU A 284 -13.96 -18.95 -5.53
N ALA A 285 -13.53 -20.14 -5.09
CA ALA A 285 -14.38 -21.33 -5.06
C ALA A 285 -15.61 -21.16 -4.15
N VAL A 286 -15.49 -20.37 -3.08
CA VAL A 286 -16.59 -20.03 -2.17
C VAL A 286 -17.40 -18.83 -2.68
N ALA A 287 -16.73 -17.81 -3.21
CA ALA A 287 -17.36 -16.54 -3.57
C ALA A 287 -18.15 -16.59 -4.88
N ARG A 288 -17.66 -17.30 -5.90
CA ARG A 288 -18.28 -17.36 -7.25
C ARG A 288 -19.76 -17.79 -7.21
N PRO A 289 -20.14 -18.88 -6.52
CA PRO A 289 -21.55 -19.28 -6.40
C PRO A 289 -22.42 -18.22 -5.73
N LEU A 290 -21.87 -17.41 -4.81
CA LEU A 290 -22.61 -16.39 -4.06
C LEU A 290 -22.86 -15.11 -4.88
N ILE A 291 -22.07 -14.87 -5.92
CA ILE A 291 -22.12 -13.64 -6.73
C ILE A 291 -22.59 -13.86 -8.18
N GLY A 292 -22.90 -15.11 -8.54
CA GLY A 292 -23.39 -15.44 -9.88
C GLY A 292 -22.34 -15.27 -10.98
N LEU A 293 -21.07 -15.51 -10.65
CA LEU A 293 -19.93 -15.56 -11.59
C LEU A 293 -19.37 -16.98 -11.73
#